data_AF-A0A3C0PC16-F1
#
_entry.id   AF-A0A3C0PC16-F1
#
_cell.length_a   1.000
_cell.length_b   1.000
_cell.length_c   1.000
_cell.angle_alpha   90.00
_cell.angle_beta   90.00
_cell.angle_gamma   90.00
#
_symmetry.space_group_name_H-M   'P 1'
#
loop_
_entity.id
_entity.type
_entity.pdbx_description
1 polymer ?
#
loop_
_entity_poly.entity_id
_entity_poly.type
_entity_poly.pdbx_seq_one_letter_code
_entity_poly.pdbx_strand_id
1 'polypeptide(L)'
;MINNYYEFHSYSNPPSKGEKVRLIYQCESCRSFTRQFDVYISPSLDFIYKFGQFPEWEIKIDKNLEKVLDKHVKTFRKGLICESQGYGIGAFAYYRRITEEIIDELLDSISDLIEEEHRVEYKEALDKTKQTRVTQDKIDLVKDLLPSILKPNGMNPLGVLHSELSEGLHAETDQDCLEYANHIKKILIFLINQIIQSKESAKEFSESMKSILDKRRKK
;
A
#
# COMPACT_ATOMS: atom_id res chain seq x y z
N MET A 1 -15.19 0.48 36.59
CA MET A 1 -16.55 0.14 36.10
C MET A 1 -16.81 -1.29 36.53
N ILE A 2 -17.60 -1.46 37.59
CA ILE A 2 -17.97 -2.77 38.12
C ILE A 2 -19.31 -3.11 37.46
N ASN A 3 -19.32 -4.09 36.56
CA ASN A 3 -20.56 -4.57 35.97
C ASN A 3 -21.35 -5.30 37.06
N ASN A 4 -22.45 -4.70 37.51
CA ASN A 4 -23.42 -5.35 38.37
C ASN A 4 -24.26 -6.30 37.50
N TYR A 5 -24.06 -7.60 37.68
CA TYR A 5 -24.96 -8.63 37.16
C TYR A 5 -26.16 -8.77 38.10
N TYR A 6 -27.37 -8.67 37.56
CA TYR A 6 -28.59 -8.91 38.32
C TYR A 6 -28.83 -10.42 38.47
N GLU A 7 -28.41 -10.97 39.61
CA GLU A 7 -28.67 -12.36 40.03
C GLU A 7 -30.13 -12.51 40.50
N PHE A 8 -31.07 -12.80 39.58
CA PHE A 8 -32.40 -13.35 39.93
C PHE A 8 -32.89 -14.43 38.95
N HIS A 9 -31.98 -15.00 38.15
CA HIS A 9 -32.27 -16.19 37.37
C HIS A 9 -31.31 -17.30 37.77
N SER A 10 -31.85 -18.48 38.09
CA SER A 10 -31.14 -19.71 38.49
C SER A 10 -30.35 -20.36 37.36
N TYR A 11 -29.73 -19.56 36.49
CA TYR A 11 -28.91 -20.02 35.38
C TYR A 11 -27.71 -19.07 35.26
N SER A 12 -26.50 -19.65 35.28
CA SER A 12 -25.25 -18.89 35.18
C SER A 12 -25.09 -18.15 33.85
N ASN A 13 -25.94 -18.46 32.86
CA ASN A 13 -25.93 -17.89 31.52
C ASN A 13 -27.09 -18.53 30.71
N PRO A 14 -28.16 -17.80 30.32
CA PRO A 14 -29.23 -18.37 29.49
C PRO A 14 -28.66 -18.81 28.13
N PRO A 15 -29.02 -19.99 27.59
CA PRO A 15 -28.48 -20.45 26.31
C PRO A 15 -28.83 -19.44 25.21
N SER A 16 -27.82 -19.01 24.42
CA SER A 16 -28.03 -18.05 23.33
C SER A 16 -28.91 -18.60 22.20
N LYS A 17 -29.20 -19.91 22.19
CA LYS A 17 -29.88 -20.61 21.10
C LYS A 17 -29.24 -20.36 19.72
N GLY A 18 -27.94 -20.05 19.66
CA GLY A 18 -27.26 -19.71 18.41
C GLY A 18 -27.69 -18.35 17.85
N GLU A 19 -28.02 -17.42 18.73
CA GLU A 19 -28.44 -16.06 18.38
C GLU A 19 -27.44 -15.37 17.47
N LYS A 20 -27.99 -14.70 16.45
CA LYS A 20 -27.26 -13.81 15.56
C LYS A 20 -27.66 -12.40 15.94
N VAL A 21 -26.70 -11.64 16.46
CA VAL A 21 -26.92 -10.29 16.96
C VAL A 21 -26.25 -9.29 16.03
N ARG A 22 -26.96 -8.19 15.77
CA ARG A 22 -26.43 -7.03 15.06
C ARG A 22 -26.06 -5.95 16.07
N LEU A 23 -24.77 -5.66 16.17
CA LEU A 23 -24.25 -4.59 17.03
C LEU A 23 -24.01 -3.34 16.18
N ILE A 24 -24.77 -2.26 16.43
CA ILE A 24 -24.63 -0.99 15.72
C ILE A 24 -24.02 0.04 16.66
N TYR A 25 -22.82 0.51 16.32
CA TYR A 25 -22.10 1.55 17.02
C TYR A 25 -22.19 2.86 16.25
N GLN A 26 -22.50 3.95 16.93
CA GLN A 26 -22.45 5.30 16.38
C GLN A 26 -21.15 5.95 16.84
N CYS A 27 -20.43 6.62 15.93
CA CYS A 27 -19.25 7.38 16.30
C CYS A 27 -19.65 8.52 17.25
N GLU A 28 -19.09 8.51 18.46
CA GLU A 28 -19.38 9.53 19.47
C GLU A 28 -18.93 10.93 19.02
N SER A 29 -17.81 11.01 18.29
CA SER A 29 -17.21 12.28 17.86
C SER A 29 -18.01 12.98 16.76
N CYS A 30 -18.33 12.29 15.66
CA CYS A 30 -19.02 12.93 14.52
C CYS A 30 -20.54 12.71 14.49
N ARG A 31 -21.05 11.71 15.23
CA ARG A 31 -22.47 11.28 15.26
C ARG A 31 -23.11 10.95 13.91
N SER A 32 -22.37 11.03 12.80
CA SER A 32 -22.86 10.74 11.44
C SER A 32 -22.42 9.36 10.94
N PHE A 33 -21.27 8.87 11.44
CA PHE A 33 -20.74 7.57 11.05
C PHE A 33 -21.26 6.46 11.95
N THR A 34 -21.70 5.35 11.34
CA THR A 34 -22.11 4.13 12.05
C THR A 34 -21.25 2.95 11.62
N ARG A 35 -21.03 2.02 12.55
CA ARG A 35 -20.36 0.74 12.29
C ARG A 35 -21.19 -0.40 12.85
N GLN A 36 -21.50 -1.34 11.99
CA GLN A 36 -22.23 -2.56 12.27
C GLN A 36 -21.27 -3.74 12.36
N PHE A 37 -21.49 -4.61 13.33
CA PHE A 37 -20.91 -5.95 13.40
C PHE A 37 -22.03 -6.98 13.51
N ASP A 38 -21.96 -8.04 12.71
CA ASP A 38 -22.86 -9.18 12.81
C ASP A 38 -22.12 -10.32 13.50
N VAL A 39 -22.68 -10.75 14.63
CA VAL A 39 -22.01 -11.61 15.60
C VAL A 39 -22.88 -12.82 15.90
N TYR A 40 -22.27 -14.00 15.89
CA TYR A 40 -22.86 -15.25 16.32
C TYR A 40 -22.38 -15.57 17.73
N ILE A 41 -23.31 -15.92 18.60
CA ILE A 41 -23.03 -16.33 19.97
C ILE A 41 -23.34 -17.83 20.07
N SER A 42 -22.36 -18.65 20.45
CA SER A 42 -22.57 -20.11 20.53
C SER A 42 -23.62 -20.48 21.59
N PRO A 43 -24.42 -21.54 21.38
CA PRO A 43 -25.44 -21.97 22.35
C PRO A 43 -24.86 -22.31 23.73
N SER A 44 -23.62 -22.82 23.76
CA SER A 44 -22.84 -23.16 24.95
C SER A 44 -22.15 -21.96 25.61
N LEU A 45 -22.17 -20.78 24.97
CA LEU A 45 -21.55 -19.54 25.45
C LEU A 45 -20.03 -19.65 25.70
N ASP A 46 -19.38 -20.53 24.94
CA ASP A 46 -17.93 -20.77 24.96
C ASP A 46 -17.17 -19.90 23.95
N PHE A 47 -17.81 -19.47 22.86
CA PHE A 47 -17.21 -18.58 21.88
C PHE A 47 -18.23 -17.61 21.25
N ILE A 48 -17.67 -16.52 20.76
CA ILE A 48 -18.37 -15.52 19.97
C ILE A 48 -17.61 -15.38 18.65
N TYR A 49 -18.33 -15.42 17.53
CA TYR A 49 -17.75 -15.34 16.20
C TYR A 49 -18.35 -14.17 15.43
N LYS A 50 -17.49 -13.25 14.97
CA LYS A 50 -17.89 -12.18 14.04
C LYS A 50 -17.93 -12.75 12.63
N PHE A 51 -19.09 -12.66 11.97
CA PHE A 51 -19.26 -13.14 10.60
C PHE A 51 -19.62 -12.03 9.60
N GLY A 52 -19.84 -10.80 10.07
CA GLY A 52 -20.15 -9.66 9.21
C GLY A 52 -19.69 -8.32 9.79
N GLN A 53 -19.46 -7.36 8.91
CA GLN A 53 -19.16 -5.98 9.26
C GLN A 53 -19.66 -5.03 8.17
N PHE A 54 -20.23 -3.89 8.55
CA PHE A 54 -20.50 -2.78 7.65
C PHE A 54 -20.16 -1.44 8.32
N PRO A 55 -19.47 -0.48 7.67
CA PRO A 55 -18.83 -0.62 6.37
C PRO A 55 -17.69 -1.65 6.41
N GLU A 56 -17.22 -2.05 5.23
CA GLU A 56 -16.13 -3.01 5.07
C GLU A 56 -14.88 -2.60 5.86
N TRP A 57 -14.06 -3.59 6.19
CA TRP A 57 -12.77 -3.30 6.84
C TRP A 57 -11.91 -2.50 5.87
N GLU A 58 -11.46 -1.33 6.32
CA GLU A 58 -10.72 -0.40 5.51
C GLU A 58 -9.42 -0.04 6.22
N ILE A 59 -8.29 -0.18 5.51
CA ILE A 59 -6.99 0.23 6.00
C ILE A 59 -6.71 1.62 5.42
N LYS A 60 -6.45 2.59 6.30
CA LYS A 60 -6.09 3.94 5.89
C LYS A 60 -4.74 3.92 5.18
N ILE A 61 -4.71 4.54 4.01
CA ILE A 61 -3.51 4.70 3.21
C ILE A 61 -2.96 6.12 3.46
N ASP A 62 -1.64 6.28 3.37
CA ASP A 62 -1.04 7.61 3.43
C ASP A 62 -1.54 8.50 2.28
N LYS A 63 -1.80 9.78 2.55
CA LYS A 63 -2.41 10.70 1.57
C LYS A 63 -1.54 10.91 0.33
N ASN A 64 -0.22 10.90 0.47
CA ASN A 64 0.68 11.08 -0.66
C ASN A 64 0.68 9.82 -1.54
N LEU A 65 0.64 8.65 -0.92
CA LEU A 65 0.50 7.38 -1.61
C LEU A 65 -0.87 7.27 -2.31
N GLU A 66 -1.96 7.72 -1.68
CA GLU A 66 -3.28 7.76 -2.33
C GLU A 66 -3.29 8.63 -3.58
N LYS A 67 -2.59 9.78 -3.56
CA LYS A 67 -2.50 10.67 -4.72
C LYS A 67 -1.74 10.06 -5.89
N VAL A 68 -0.65 9.35 -5.63
CA VAL A 68 0.16 8.72 -6.69
C VAL A 68 -0.54 7.49 -7.25
N LEU A 69 -1.15 6.68 -6.39
CA LEU A 69 -1.88 5.50 -6.85
C LEU A 69 -3.17 5.87 -7.58
N ASP A 70 -3.82 6.99 -7.23
CA ASP A 70 -5.04 7.52 -7.86
C ASP A 70 -6.08 6.42 -8.19
N LYS A 71 -6.23 6.06 -9.47
CA LYS A 71 -7.13 5.01 -9.96
C LYS A 71 -6.85 3.60 -9.38
N HIS A 72 -5.65 3.35 -8.87
CA HIS A 72 -5.19 2.06 -8.32
C HIS A 72 -5.34 1.93 -6.80
N VAL A 73 -5.79 2.98 -6.10
CA VAL A 73 -5.94 2.98 -4.63
C VAL A 73 -6.83 1.82 -4.15
N LYS A 74 -7.92 1.54 -4.87
CA LYS A 74 -8.83 0.44 -4.52
C LYS A 74 -8.15 -0.92 -4.58
N THR A 75 -7.31 -1.16 -5.60
CA THR A 75 -6.55 -2.40 -5.75
C THR A 75 -5.50 -2.53 -4.65
N PHE A 76 -4.79 -1.45 -4.34
CA PHE A 76 -3.80 -1.42 -3.24
C PHE A 76 -4.43 -1.70 -1.89
N ARG A 77 -5.61 -1.13 -1.65
CA ARG A 77 -6.38 -1.39 -0.44
C ARG A 77 -6.78 -2.87 -0.30
N LYS A 78 -7.15 -3.54 -1.39
CA LYS A 78 -7.42 -4.99 -1.36
C LYS A 78 -6.18 -5.78 -1.00
N GLY A 79 -5.01 -5.41 -1.53
CA GLY A 79 -3.72 -5.99 -1.13
C GLY A 79 -3.45 -5.85 0.37
N LEU A 80 -3.64 -4.65 0.92
CA LEU A 80 -3.49 -4.39 2.36
C LEU A 80 -4.47 -5.22 3.20
N ILE A 81 -5.73 -5.35 2.75
CA ILE A 81 -6.73 -6.15 3.46
C ILE A 81 -6.32 -7.62 3.47
N CYS A 82 -5.96 -8.18 2.32
CA CYS A 82 -5.45 -9.56 2.22
C CYS A 82 -4.25 -9.78 3.14
N GLU A 83 -3.27 -8.88 3.11
CA GLU A 83 -2.10 -8.95 3.97
C GLU A 83 -2.49 -8.94 5.46
N SER A 84 -3.39 -8.03 5.87
CA SER A 84 -3.84 -7.91 7.27
C SER A 84 -4.62 -9.12 7.79
N GLN A 85 -5.22 -9.90 6.88
CA GLN A 85 -5.96 -11.12 7.21
C GLN A 85 -5.10 -12.38 7.06
N GLY A 86 -3.82 -12.24 6.68
CA GLY A 86 -2.92 -13.37 6.46
C GLY A 86 -3.21 -14.14 5.18
N TYR A 87 -3.80 -13.51 4.15
CA TYR A 87 -4.01 -14.10 2.83
C TYR A 87 -2.85 -13.71 1.91
N GLY A 88 -1.73 -14.43 2.00
CA GLY A 88 -0.48 -14.09 1.32
C GLY A 88 -0.56 -14.13 -0.20
N ILE A 89 -1.11 -15.18 -0.78
CA ILE A 89 -1.27 -15.32 -2.24
C ILE A 89 -2.10 -14.17 -2.81
N GLY A 90 -3.18 -13.80 -2.12
CA GLY A 90 -4.05 -12.69 -2.51
C GLY A 90 -3.33 -11.34 -2.42
N ALA A 91 -2.60 -11.10 -1.32
CA ALA A 91 -1.82 -9.88 -1.12
C ALA A 91 -0.75 -9.73 -2.22
N PHE A 92 0.01 -10.80 -2.48
CA PHE A 92 1.03 -10.83 -3.52
C PHE A 92 0.44 -10.52 -4.90
N ALA A 93 -0.65 -11.18 -5.28
CA ALA A 93 -1.31 -10.95 -6.56
C ALA A 93 -1.75 -9.49 -6.74
N TYR A 94 -2.32 -8.86 -5.70
CA TYR A 94 -2.68 -7.44 -5.75
C TYR A 94 -1.45 -6.54 -5.88
N TYR A 95 -0.39 -6.75 -5.09
CA TYR A 95 0.81 -5.90 -5.17
C TYR A 95 1.56 -6.06 -6.49
N ARG A 96 1.64 -7.28 -7.03
CA ARG A 96 2.13 -7.52 -8.39
C ARG A 96 1.33 -6.72 -9.41
N ARG A 97 0.01 -6.84 -9.38
CA ARG A 97 -0.87 -6.13 -10.32
C ARG A 97 -0.66 -4.61 -10.26
N ILE A 98 -0.54 -4.05 -9.06
CA ILE A 98 -0.33 -2.60 -8.88
C ILE A 98 1.04 -2.20 -9.40
N THR A 99 2.07 -2.99 -9.12
CA THR A 99 3.42 -2.74 -9.62
C THR A 99 3.43 -2.71 -11.15
N GLU A 100 2.76 -3.66 -11.81
CA GLU A 100 2.61 -3.68 -13.26
C GLU A 100 1.83 -2.47 -13.81
N GLU A 101 0.83 -2.00 -13.08
CA GLU A 101 -0.02 -0.88 -13.50
C GLU A 101 0.66 0.49 -13.33
N ILE A 102 1.52 0.66 -12.32
CA ILE A 102 2.17 1.95 -12.03
C ILE A 102 3.61 2.04 -12.53
N ILE A 103 4.20 0.96 -13.04
CA ILE A 103 5.62 0.94 -13.43
C ILE A 103 5.95 2.03 -14.45
N ASP A 104 5.10 2.25 -15.45
CA ASP A 104 5.35 3.25 -16.49
C ASP A 104 5.38 4.67 -15.90
N GLU A 105 4.38 4.99 -15.06
CA GLU A 105 4.28 6.29 -14.38
C GLU A 105 5.45 6.52 -13.41
N LEU A 106 5.94 5.46 -12.76
CA LEU A 106 7.13 5.49 -11.91
C LEU A 106 8.40 5.75 -12.73
N LEU A 107 8.63 5.01 -13.82
CA LEU A 107 9.82 5.14 -14.64
C LEU A 107 9.90 6.52 -15.33
N ASP A 108 8.76 7.03 -15.79
CA ASP A 108 8.66 8.40 -16.31
C ASP A 108 9.01 9.43 -15.22
N SER A 109 8.50 9.24 -14.00
CA SER A 109 8.78 10.14 -12.88
C SER A 109 10.24 10.14 -12.43
N ILE A 110 10.94 9.03 -12.60
CA ILE A 110 12.37 8.89 -12.28
C ILE A 110 13.23 9.67 -13.29
N SER A 111 12.78 9.85 -14.54
CA SER A 111 13.53 10.60 -15.56
C SER A 111 13.90 12.02 -15.12
N ASP A 112 13.08 12.65 -14.27
CA ASP A 112 13.33 13.99 -13.74
C ASP A 112 14.46 14.02 -12.69
N LEU A 113 14.75 12.87 -12.09
CA LEU A 113 15.74 12.70 -11.00
C LEU A 113 17.10 12.22 -11.51
N ILE A 114 17.21 11.89 -12.80
CA ILE A 114 18.46 11.46 -13.43
C ILE A 114 19.35 12.69 -13.69
N GLU A 115 20.64 12.53 -13.37
CA GLU A 115 21.72 13.49 -13.64
C GLU A 115 21.78 13.82 -15.15
N GLU A 116 22.15 15.05 -15.50
CA GLU A 116 22.04 15.53 -16.89
C GLU A 116 22.88 14.70 -17.86
N GLU A 117 24.03 14.23 -17.39
CA GLU A 117 24.99 13.40 -18.11
C GLU A 117 24.39 12.04 -18.52
N HIS A 118 23.53 11.47 -17.68
CA HIS A 118 22.91 10.16 -17.88
C HIS A 118 21.48 10.24 -18.42
N ARG A 119 20.94 11.45 -18.59
CA ARG A 119 19.53 11.66 -18.98
C ARG A 119 19.22 11.15 -20.39
N VAL A 120 20.17 11.26 -21.32
CA VAL A 120 19.99 10.76 -22.70
C VAL A 120 19.89 9.24 -22.71
N GLU A 121 20.85 8.58 -22.06
CA GLU A 121 20.89 7.11 -21.92
C GLU A 121 19.62 6.58 -21.24
N TYR A 122 19.18 7.23 -20.14
CA TYR A 122 17.96 6.86 -19.45
C TYR A 122 16.71 7.02 -20.33
N LYS A 123 16.60 8.11 -21.10
CA LYS A 123 15.47 8.33 -22.01
C LYS A 123 15.41 7.29 -23.11
N GLU A 124 16.55 6.91 -23.68
CA GLU A 124 16.60 5.84 -24.69
C GLU A 124 16.18 4.48 -24.09
N ALA A 125 16.59 4.17 -22.87
CA ALA A 125 16.15 2.98 -22.16
C ALA A 125 14.63 3.02 -21.87
N LEU A 126 14.13 4.16 -21.40
CA LEU A 126 12.71 4.40 -21.13
C LEU A 126 11.84 4.29 -22.40
N ASP A 127 12.33 4.70 -23.56
CA ASP A 127 11.58 4.54 -24.80
C ASP A 127 11.56 3.09 -25.28
N LYS A 128 12.57 2.28 -24.95
CA LYS A 128 12.54 0.83 -25.17
C LYS A 128 11.55 0.13 -24.24
N THR A 129 11.38 0.57 -22.99
CA THR A 129 10.40 -0.05 -22.08
C THR A 129 8.97 0.08 -22.59
N LYS A 130 8.65 1.17 -23.31
CA LYS A 130 7.33 1.39 -23.94
C LYS A 130 7.02 0.40 -25.07
N GLN A 131 8.03 -0.29 -25.61
CA GLN A 131 7.86 -1.27 -26.69
C GLN A 131 7.49 -2.66 -26.17
N THR A 132 7.71 -2.94 -24.88
CA THR A 132 7.31 -4.19 -24.23
C THR A 132 6.12 -3.99 -23.31
N ARG A 133 5.26 -5.00 -23.19
CA ARG A 133 4.15 -5.02 -22.24
C ARG A 133 4.51 -5.75 -20.94
N VAL A 134 5.66 -6.43 -20.91
CA VAL A 134 6.09 -7.26 -19.80
C VAL A 134 6.87 -6.39 -18.81
N THR A 135 6.33 -6.20 -17.61
CA THR A 135 6.94 -5.36 -16.56
C THR A 135 8.36 -5.78 -16.18
N GLN A 136 8.64 -7.08 -16.25
CA GLN A 136 9.96 -7.64 -15.98
C GLN A 136 10.99 -7.07 -16.97
N ASP A 137 10.76 -7.26 -18.27
CA ASP A 137 11.59 -6.67 -19.32
C ASP A 137 11.78 -5.16 -19.18
N LYS A 138 10.71 -4.42 -18.80
CA LYS A 138 10.80 -2.97 -18.57
C LYS A 138 11.78 -2.64 -17.46
N ILE A 139 11.70 -3.35 -16.34
CA ILE A 139 12.58 -3.14 -15.20
C ILE A 139 14.01 -3.51 -15.58
N ASP A 140 14.22 -4.62 -16.28
CA ASP A 140 15.55 -5.08 -16.68
C ASP A 140 16.29 -4.08 -17.56
N LEU A 141 15.57 -3.31 -18.39
CA LEU A 141 16.14 -2.26 -19.24
C LEU A 141 16.63 -1.02 -18.48
N VAL A 142 16.07 -0.74 -17.29
CA VAL A 142 16.28 0.53 -16.56
C VAL A 142 16.88 0.36 -15.18
N LYS A 143 16.93 -0.86 -14.64
CA LYS A 143 17.39 -1.15 -13.27
C LYS A 143 18.78 -0.56 -13.00
N ASP A 144 19.71 -0.65 -13.95
CA ASP A 144 21.09 -0.21 -13.76
C ASP A 144 21.25 1.32 -13.84
N LEU A 145 20.25 2.00 -14.40
CA LEU A 145 20.25 3.45 -14.64
C LEU A 145 19.54 4.24 -13.53
N LEU A 146 19.17 3.60 -12.41
CA LEU A 146 18.54 4.33 -11.30
C LEU A 146 19.50 5.35 -10.67
N PRO A 147 19.00 6.51 -10.24
CA PRO A 147 19.80 7.49 -9.52
C PRO A 147 20.14 6.97 -8.12
N SER A 148 21.26 7.42 -7.58
CA SER A 148 21.78 6.98 -6.26
C SER A 148 20.78 7.22 -5.12
N ILE A 149 19.94 8.25 -5.22
CA ILE A 149 18.90 8.56 -4.23
C ILE A 149 17.84 7.45 -4.10
N LEU A 150 17.63 6.67 -5.16
CA LEU A 150 16.72 5.52 -5.16
C LEU A 150 17.44 4.20 -4.86
N LYS A 151 18.75 4.21 -4.61
CA LYS A 151 19.57 3.02 -4.31
C LYS A 151 20.15 3.07 -2.90
N PRO A 152 19.33 2.92 -1.84
CA PRO A 152 19.82 2.96 -0.46
C PRO A 152 20.87 1.86 -0.24
N ASN A 153 22.04 2.23 0.28
CA ASN A 153 23.17 1.33 0.46
C ASN A 153 23.61 0.58 -0.83
N GLY A 154 23.36 1.16 -2.01
CA GLY A 154 23.67 0.52 -3.29
C GLY A 154 22.70 -0.59 -3.70
N MET A 155 21.65 -0.88 -2.92
CA MET A 155 20.64 -1.87 -3.27
C MET A 155 19.70 -1.30 -4.32
N ASN A 156 19.46 -2.07 -5.39
CA ASN A 156 18.59 -1.69 -6.49
C ASN A 156 17.15 -2.18 -6.24
N PRO A 157 16.20 -1.29 -5.87
CA PRO A 157 14.85 -1.73 -5.51
C PRO A 157 14.07 -2.26 -6.71
N LEU A 158 14.30 -1.72 -7.92
CA LEU A 158 13.68 -2.25 -9.13
C LEU A 158 14.22 -3.65 -9.45
N GLY A 159 15.53 -3.87 -9.30
CA GLY A 159 16.13 -5.20 -9.48
C GLY A 159 15.52 -6.26 -8.54
N VAL A 160 15.22 -5.90 -7.29
CA VAL A 160 14.51 -6.79 -6.36
C VAL A 160 13.07 -7.00 -6.79
N LEU A 161 12.33 -5.94 -7.18
CA LEU A 161 10.98 -6.13 -7.72
C LEU A 161 10.97 -7.05 -8.95
N HIS A 162 11.99 -6.95 -9.81
CA HIS A 162 12.12 -7.82 -10.98
C HIS A 162 12.21 -9.30 -10.62
N SER A 163 13.11 -9.66 -9.69
CA SER A 163 13.28 -11.06 -9.28
C SER A 163 11.99 -11.61 -8.67
N GLU A 164 11.38 -10.85 -7.76
CA GLU A 164 10.15 -11.23 -7.06
C GLU A 164 8.95 -11.39 -8.01
N LEU A 165 8.84 -10.52 -9.02
CA LEU A 165 7.78 -10.63 -10.02
C LEU A 165 8.01 -11.79 -11.00
N SER A 166 9.26 -12.23 -11.19
CA SER A 166 9.68 -13.26 -12.15
C SER A 166 9.57 -14.67 -11.61
N GLU A 167 9.95 -14.91 -10.36
CA GLU A 167 9.88 -16.23 -9.74
C GLU A 167 8.42 -16.69 -9.52
N GLY A 168 7.46 -15.75 -9.49
CA GLY A 168 6.03 -16.07 -9.43
C GLY A 168 5.62 -16.78 -8.14
N LEU A 169 4.37 -17.24 -8.07
CA LEU A 169 3.84 -18.01 -6.92
C LEU A 169 4.26 -19.49 -6.97
N HIS A 170 5.39 -19.81 -7.58
CA HIS A 170 5.71 -21.20 -7.94
C HIS A 170 6.06 -22.03 -6.69
N ALA A 171 5.07 -22.77 -6.19
CA ALA A 171 5.16 -23.74 -5.09
C ALA A 171 5.50 -23.17 -3.70
N GLU A 172 5.34 -21.86 -3.52
CA GLU A 172 5.49 -21.13 -2.24
C GLU A 172 4.28 -21.38 -1.32
N THR A 173 4.48 -21.39 0.00
CA THR A 173 3.35 -21.47 0.94
C THR A 173 2.63 -20.11 1.01
N ASP A 174 1.39 -20.08 1.52
CA ASP A 174 0.69 -18.79 1.69
C ASP A 174 1.45 -17.86 2.66
N GLN A 175 2.16 -18.42 3.64
CA GLN A 175 2.99 -17.66 4.56
C GLN A 175 4.19 -17.02 3.85
N ASP A 176 4.88 -17.76 2.97
CA ASP A 176 5.98 -17.20 2.19
C ASP A 176 5.47 -16.09 1.26
N CYS A 177 4.33 -16.32 0.59
CA CYS A 177 3.66 -15.31 -0.23
C CYS A 177 3.32 -14.03 0.55
N LEU A 178 2.95 -14.17 1.84
CA LEU A 178 2.67 -13.04 2.71
C LEU A 178 3.94 -12.22 3.01
N GLU A 179 5.07 -12.89 3.21
CA GLU A 179 6.36 -12.24 3.41
C GLU A 179 6.82 -11.49 2.16
N TYR A 180 6.78 -12.12 0.99
CA TYR A 180 7.09 -11.46 -0.28
C TYR A 180 6.15 -10.28 -0.57
N ALA A 181 4.85 -10.45 -0.34
CA ALA A 181 3.88 -9.37 -0.49
C ALA A 181 4.24 -8.15 0.36
N ASN A 182 4.64 -8.35 1.62
CA ASN A 182 5.08 -7.28 2.50
C ASN A 182 6.37 -6.60 2.00
N HIS A 183 7.33 -7.38 1.49
CA HIS A 183 8.56 -6.84 0.90
C HIS A 183 8.29 -5.99 -0.35
N ILE A 184 7.51 -6.50 -1.30
CA ILE A 184 7.10 -5.78 -2.52
C ILE A 184 6.41 -4.47 -2.14
N LYS A 185 5.44 -4.52 -1.22
CA LYS A 185 4.74 -3.32 -0.73
C LYS A 185 5.72 -2.29 -0.16
N LYS A 186 6.65 -2.71 0.71
CA LYS A 186 7.64 -1.80 1.32
C LYS A 186 8.53 -1.14 0.28
N ILE A 187 9.00 -1.89 -0.70
CA ILE A 187 9.81 -1.36 -1.81
C ILE A 187 9.00 -0.36 -2.63
N LEU A 188 7.76 -0.70 -2.97
CA LEU A 188 6.86 0.17 -3.73
C LEU A 188 6.62 1.51 -3.00
N ILE A 189 6.27 1.44 -1.72
CA ILE A 189 6.06 2.63 -0.87
C ILE A 189 7.34 3.46 -0.78
N PHE A 190 8.50 2.82 -0.62
CA PHE A 190 9.78 3.52 -0.57
C PHE A 190 10.05 4.29 -1.86
N LEU A 191 9.93 3.64 -3.03
CA LEU A 191 10.15 4.27 -4.33
C LEU A 191 9.22 5.47 -4.54
N ILE A 192 7.92 5.29 -4.31
CA ILE A 192 6.92 6.36 -4.44
C ILE A 192 7.27 7.54 -3.53
N ASN A 193 7.53 7.28 -2.24
CA ASN A 193 7.82 8.34 -1.28
C ASN A 193 9.12 9.07 -1.61
N GLN A 194 10.17 8.36 -2.01
CA GLN A 194 11.45 8.99 -2.38
C GLN A 194 11.32 9.86 -3.63
N ILE A 195 10.55 9.44 -4.64
CA ILE A 195 10.29 10.24 -5.83
C ILE A 195 9.55 11.53 -5.46
N ILE A 196 8.48 11.42 -4.67
CA ILE A 196 7.70 12.60 -4.22
C ILE A 196 8.60 13.55 -3.44
N GLN A 197 9.31 13.04 -2.42
CA GLN A 197 10.15 13.84 -1.55
C GLN A 197 11.26 14.56 -2.34
N SER A 198 11.87 13.87 -3.30
CA SER A 198 12.92 14.45 -4.15
C SER A 198 12.37 15.56 -5.04
N LYS A 199 11.20 15.35 -5.66
CA LYS A 199 10.54 16.36 -6.51
C LYS A 199 10.10 17.59 -5.71
N GLU A 200 9.49 17.39 -4.55
CA GLU A 200 9.07 18.49 -3.66
C GLU A 200 10.27 19.30 -3.16
N SER A 201 11.31 18.61 -2.68
CA SER A 201 12.53 19.27 -2.19
C SER A 201 13.23 20.10 -3.28
N ALA A 202 13.35 19.56 -4.49
CA ALA A 202 13.95 20.27 -5.62
C ALA A 202 13.13 21.51 -6.04
N LYS A 203 11.81 21.40 -6.01
CA LYS A 203 10.90 22.50 -6.32
C LYS A 203 10.98 23.62 -5.27
N GLU A 204 10.83 23.29 -3.99
CA GLU A 204 10.89 24.26 -2.89
C GLU A 204 12.24 24.99 -2.83
N PHE A 205 13.34 24.26 -3.04
CA PHE A 205 14.68 24.83 -3.11
C PHE A 205 14.82 25.80 -4.29
N SER A 206 14.35 25.40 -5.48
CA SER A 206 14.39 26.24 -6.68
C SER A 206 13.55 27.52 -6.53
N GLU A 207 12.37 27.42 -5.93
CA GLU A 207 11.51 28.57 -5.64
C GLU A 207 12.16 29.54 -4.64
N SER A 208 12.77 29.00 -3.58
CA SER A 208 13.52 29.78 -2.59
C SER A 208 14.70 30.52 -3.21
N MET A 209 15.47 29.84 -4.07
CA MET A 209 16.60 30.42 -4.80
C MET A 209 16.16 31.54 -5.74
N LYS A 210 15.09 31.32 -6.54
CA LYS A 210 14.53 32.35 -7.43
C LYS A 210 14.08 33.57 -6.65
N SER A 211 13.38 33.39 -5.54
CA SER A 211 12.92 34.47 -4.66
C SER A 211 14.09 35.34 -4.15
N ILE A 212 15.22 34.73 -3.76
CA ILE A 212 16.41 35.47 -3.34
C ILE A 212 17.04 36.24 -4.51
N LEU A 213 17.18 35.61 -5.69
CA LEU A 213 17.77 36.23 -6.87
C LEU A 213 16.92 37.42 -7.37
N ASP A 214 15.60 37.28 -7.36
CA ASP A 214 14.67 38.36 -7.76
C ASP A 214 14.71 39.54 -6.79
N LYS A 215 14.85 39.28 -5.49
CA LYS A 215 15.06 40.34 -4.48
C LYS A 215 16.40 41.06 -4.68
N ARG A 216 17.45 40.37 -5.11
CA ARG A 216 18.76 40.98 -5.42
C ARG A 216 18.71 41.82 -6.70
N ARG A 217 17.91 41.45 -7.70
CA ARG A 217 17.75 42.20 -8.97
C ARG A 217 16.93 43.50 -8.84
N LYS A 218 16.09 43.61 -7.79
CA LYS A 218 15.25 44.79 -7.52
C LYS A 218 15.95 45.83 -6.61
N LYS A 219 17.18 45.57 -6.19
CA LYS A 219 18.06 46.50 -5.48
C LYS A 219 19.08 47.07 -6.47
#